data_AF-A0A524GP02-F1
#
_entry.id   AF-A0A524GP02-F1
#
_cell.length_a   1.000
_cell.length_b   1.000
_cell.length_c   1.000
_cell.angle_alpha   90.00
_cell.angle_beta   90.00
_cell.angle_gamma   90.00
#
_symmetry.space_group_name_H-M   'P 1'
#
loop_
_entity.id
_entity.type
_entity.pdbx_description
1 polymer ?
#
loop_
_entity_poly.entity_id
_entity_poly.type
_entity_poly.pdbx_seq_one_letter_code
_entity_poly.pdbx_strand_id
1 'polypeptide(L)'
;LFRYISGDNRSRDKVAMTAPVSQEPMGEKIKMTAPVGQQRFQESWAVSFMMPASYTLETLPEPEDPKVTLRQVPARRMAAVRYSGFWSEKNYLRYKMELESWIQERGLTILGDPVWARYNPPFTPWFLRQNEILIPVDASAE
;
A
#
# COMPACT_ATOMS: atom_id res chain seq x y z
N LEU A 1 1.71 -9.27 7.86
CA LEU A 1 0.77 -8.52 6.98
C LEU A 1 -0.40 -9.37 6.46
N PHE A 2 -0.18 -10.44 5.69
CA PHE A 2 -1.30 -11.24 5.16
C PHE A 2 -2.18 -11.84 6.26
N ARG A 3 -1.58 -12.32 7.36
CA ARG A 3 -2.33 -12.82 8.52
C ARG A 3 -3.22 -11.74 9.14
N TYR A 4 -2.67 -10.54 9.36
CA TYR A 4 -3.40 -9.38 9.87
C TYR A 4 -4.67 -9.08 9.05
N ILE A 5 -4.58 -8.94 7.72
CA ILE A 5 -5.78 -8.69 6.89
C ILE A 5 -6.74 -9.89 6.82
N SER A 6 -6.25 -11.10 7.14
CA SER A 6 -7.03 -12.34 7.13
C SER A 6 -7.73 -12.63 8.48
N GLY A 7 -7.56 -11.77 9.49
CA GLY A 7 -8.20 -11.89 10.80
C GLY A 7 -7.26 -12.21 11.97
N ASP A 8 -5.94 -12.17 11.78
CA ASP A 8 -4.95 -12.28 12.87
C ASP A 8 -4.72 -10.89 13.49
N ASN A 9 -5.79 -10.33 14.04
CA ASN A 9 -5.84 -8.98 14.61
C ASN A 9 -6.90 -8.93 15.73
N ARG A 10 -6.81 -7.92 16.60
CA ARG A 10 -7.80 -7.71 17.65
C ARG A 10 -8.75 -6.59 17.24
N SER A 11 -10.02 -6.92 16.99
CA SER A 11 -11.03 -5.90 16.71
C SER A 11 -11.15 -4.92 17.87
N ARG A 12 -11.23 -3.63 17.53
CA ARG A 12 -11.48 -2.54 18.49
C ARG A 12 -12.97 -2.23 18.65
N ASP A 13 -13.84 -2.93 17.93
CA ASP A 13 -15.28 -2.76 18.08
C ASP A 13 -15.72 -3.16 19.49
N LYS A 14 -16.36 -2.20 20.17
CA LYS A 14 -16.99 -2.43 21.47
C LYS A 14 -18.15 -3.42 21.28
N VAL A 15 -17.87 -4.71 21.39
CA VAL A 15 -18.92 -5.73 21.54
C VAL A 15 -19.62 -5.45 22.86
N ALA A 16 -20.88 -5.02 22.78
CA ALA A 16 -21.73 -4.84 23.96
C ALA A 16 -21.82 -6.17 24.71
N MET A 17 -21.43 -6.15 25.99
CA MET A 17 -21.35 -7.32 26.87
C MET A 17 -22.74 -7.92 27.10
N THR A 18 -23.04 -9.05 26.46
CA THR A 18 -24.13 -9.93 26.88
C THR A 18 -23.57 -11.32 27.12
N ALA A 19 -23.80 -11.86 28.31
CA ALA A 19 -23.25 -13.13 28.78
C ALA A 19 -24.15 -14.34 28.46
N PRO A 20 -23.61 -15.58 28.37
CA PRO A 20 -22.20 -15.96 28.40
C PRO A 20 -21.65 -16.18 26.98
N VAL A 21 -20.43 -15.74 26.70
CA VAL A 21 -19.76 -16.03 25.42
C VAL A 21 -18.37 -16.58 25.74
N SER A 22 -18.06 -17.78 25.25
CA SER A 22 -16.67 -18.24 25.11
C SER A 22 -15.98 -17.26 24.16
N GLN A 23 -15.21 -16.32 24.71
CA GLN A 23 -14.52 -15.29 23.94
C GLN A 23 -13.22 -15.87 23.36
N GLU A 24 -13.32 -16.53 22.21
CA GLU A 24 -12.19 -16.48 21.27
C GLU A 24 -12.10 -15.02 20.77
N PRO A 25 -10.92 -14.39 20.72
CA PRO A 25 -10.78 -13.10 20.06
C PRO A 25 -11.12 -13.30 18.58
N MET A 26 -12.36 -12.99 18.20
CA MET A 26 -12.78 -13.02 16.80
C MET A 26 -12.11 -11.86 16.09
N GLY A 27 -10.95 -12.12 15.51
CA GLY A 27 -10.27 -11.13 14.67
C GLY A 27 -11.08 -10.82 13.42
N GLU A 28 -10.90 -9.61 12.91
CA GLU A 28 -11.73 -9.05 11.85
C GLU A 28 -11.08 -9.23 10.48
N LYS A 29 -11.83 -9.77 9.51
CA LYS A 29 -11.34 -9.89 8.13
C LYS A 29 -11.48 -8.57 7.40
N ILE A 30 -10.33 -7.98 7.07
CA ILE A 30 -10.24 -6.75 6.28
C ILE A 30 -10.28 -7.10 4.79
N LYS A 31 -11.22 -6.49 4.04
CA LYS A 31 -11.26 -6.63 2.59
C LYS A 31 -9.98 -6.10 1.95
N MET A 32 -9.45 -6.85 0.98
CA MET A 32 -8.29 -6.39 0.23
C MET A 32 -8.59 -5.20 -0.67
N THR A 33 -7.79 -4.15 -0.54
CA THR A 33 -7.83 -3.00 -1.43
C THR A 33 -6.58 -2.94 -2.29
N ALA A 34 -6.76 -2.38 -3.49
CA ALA A 34 -5.66 -2.01 -4.36
C ALA A 34 -5.44 -0.50 -4.25
N PRO A 35 -4.19 -0.02 -4.39
CA PRO A 35 -2.97 -0.79 -4.67
C PRO A 35 -2.27 -1.37 -3.44
N VAL A 36 -1.46 -2.41 -3.67
CA VAL A 36 -0.41 -2.86 -2.75
C VAL A 36 0.89 -2.16 -3.13
N GLY A 37 1.46 -1.39 -2.19
CA GLY A 37 2.70 -0.66 -2.40
C GLY A 37 3.91 -1.45 -1.90
N GLN A 38 4.97 -1.52 -2.69
CA GLN A 38 6.28 -2.04 -2.27
C GLN A 38 7.29 -0.90 -2.31
N GLN A 39 7.99 -0.70 -1.20
CA GLN A 39 9.05 0.29 -1.08
C GLN A 39 10.27 -0.36 -0.44
N ARG A 40 11.46 0.07 -0.87
CA ARG A 40 12.70 -0.31 -0.19
C ARG A 40 12.76 0.42 1.15
N PHE A 41 13.02 -0.32 2.22
CA PHE A 41 13.25 0.21 3.55
C PHE A 41 14.56 -0.37 4.07
N GLN A 42 15.63 0.44 4.03
CA GLN A 42 16.99 0.02 4.34
C GLN A 42 17.44 -1.17 3.45
N GLU A 43 17.84 -2.30 4.05
CA GLU A 43 18.22 -3.54 3.35
C GLU A 43 17.02 -4.47 3.09
N SER A 44 15.81 -4.08 3.46
CA SER A 44 14.59 -4.91 3.36
C SER A 44 13.52 -4.27 2.48
N TRP A 45 12.53 -5.07 2.08
CA TRP A 45 11.36 -4.60 1.35
C TRP A 45 10.17 -4.44 2.30
N ALA A 46 9.66 -3.21 2.41
CA ALA A 46 8.42 -2.94 3.11
C ALA A 46 7.24 -3.15 2.15
N VAL A 47 6.34 -4.05 2.51
CA VAL A 47 5.07 -4.26 1.82
C VAL A 47 4.00 -3.48 2.57
N SER A 48 3.30 -2.61 1.86
CA SER A 48 2.24 -1.77 2.39
C SER A 48 0.92 -2.06 1.70
N PHE A 49 -0.15 -1.99 2.48
CA PHE A 49 -1.50 -2.27 2.04
C PHE A 49 -2.37 -1.08 2.39
N MET A 50 -3.14 -0.60 1.42
CA MET A 50 -4.09 0.47 1.70
C MET A 50 -5.32 -0.09 2.43
N MET A 51 -5.79 0.65 3.41
CA MET A 51 -7.01 0.32 4.12
C MET A 51 -8.23 0.84 3.34
N PRO A 52 -9.37 0.12 3.36
CA PRO A 52 -10.62 0.66 2.82
C PRO A 52 -10.99 1.98 3.49
N ALA A 53 -11.61 2.88 2.73
CA ALA A 53 -12.01 4.21 3.22
C ALA A 53 -12.98 4.18 4.42
N SER A 54 -13.60 3.04 4.72
CA SER A 54 -14.44 2.83 5.89
C SER A 54 -13.68 2.77 7.21
N TYR A 55 -12.35 2.55 7.18
CA TYR A 55 -11.54 2.47 8.39
C TYR A 55 -10.76 3.76 8.63
N THR A 56 -10.67 4.16 9.90
CA THR A 56 -9.77 5.20 10.39
C THR A 56 -8.70 4.56 11.28
N LEU A 57 -7.60 5.27 11.57
CA LEU A 57 -6.55 4.73 12.46
C LEU A 57 -7.08 4.28 13.83
N GLU A 58 -8.16 4.93 14.30
CA GLU A 58 -8.81 4.64 15.57
C GLU A 58 -9.63 3.34 15.52
N THR A 59 -10.29 3.09 14.38
CA THR A 59 -11.16 1.92 14.18
C THR A 59 -10.42 0.70 13.61
N LEU A 60 -9.17 0.85 13.17
CA LEU A 60 -8.39 -0.28 12.71
C LEU A 60 -8.14 -1.28 13.85
N PRO A 61 -8.31 -2.59 13.58
CA PRO A 61 -7.99 -3.60 14.57
C PRO A 61 -6.49 -3.57 14.89
N GLU A 62 -6.15 -3.89 16.12
CA GLU A 62 -4.76 -3.87 16.54
C GLU A 62 -4.02 -5.08 15.96
N PRO A 63 -2.85 -4.88 15.35
CA PRO A 63 -2.03 -5.99 14.90
C PRO A 63 -1.46 -6.75 16.11
N GLU A 64 -1.64 -8.06 16.13
CA GLU A 64 -1.01 -8.91 17.16
C GLU A 64 0.46 -9.21 16.86
N ASP A 65 0.86 -9.10 15.58
CA ASP A 65 2.25 -9.25 15.14
C ASP A 65 3.00 -7.91 15.26
N PRO A 66 4.06 -7.81 16.10
CA PRO A 66 4.83 -6.58 16.27
C PRO A 66 5.59 -6.13 15.01
N LYS A 67 5.70 -7.00 13.98
CA LYS A 67 6.27 -6.64 12.68
C LYS A 67 5.29 -5.86 11.80
N VAL A 68 4.01 -5.79 12.18
CA VAL A 68 2.98 -5.04 11.47
C VAL A 68 2.72 -3.73 12.20
N THR A 69 2.99 -2.62 11.52
CA THR A 69 2.74 -1.29 12.06
C THR A 69 1.64 -0.60 11.26
N LEU A 70 0.74 0.07 11.96
CA LEU A 70 -0.27 0.94 11.36
C LEU A 70 0.30 2.35 11.29
N ARG A 71 0.30 2.95 10.10
CA ARG A 71 0.76 4.32 9.90
C ARG A 71 -0.23 5.10 9.06
N GLN A 72 -0.45 6.36 9.42
CA GLN A 72 -1.15 7.29 8.55
C GLN A 72 -0.18 7.80 7.48
N VAL A 73 -0.62 7.76 6.23
CA VAL A 73 0.09 8.38 5.11
C VAL A 73 -0.67 9.66 4.75
N PRO A 74 -0.08 10.86 4.91
CA PRO A 74 -0.77 12.09 4.58
C PRO A 74 -1.04 12.18 3.08
N ALA A 75 -2.06 12.97 2.72
CA ALA A 75 -2.32 13.31 1.34
C ALA A 75 -1.09 14.00 0.74
N ARG A 76 -0.65 13.52 -0.42
CA ARG A 76 0.52 14.05 -1.13
C ARG A 76 0.34 13.91 -2.62
N ARG A 77 0.98 14.80 -3.37
CA ARG A 77 1.00 14.74 -4.83
C ARG A 77 2.01 13.69 -5.29
N MET A 78 1.59 12.84 -6.22
CA MET A 78 2.41 11.76 -6.76
C MET A 78 2.41 11.88 -8.29
N ALA A 79 3.58 11.83 -8.90
CA ALA A 79 3.71 11.57 -10.32
C ALA A 79 3.62 10.06 -10.55
N ALA A 80 2.93 9.63 -11.60
CA ALA A 80 2.63 8.22 -11.84
C ALA A 80 2.95 7.83 -13.29
N VAL A 81 3.57 6.66 -13.48
CA VAL A 81 3.71 6.01 -14.77
C VAL A 81 3.08 4.63 -14.72
N ARG A 82 2.26 4.30 -15.72
CA ARG A 82 1.56 3.01 -15.82
C ARG A 82 2.21 2.14 -16.89
N TYR A 83 2.40 0.86 -16.58
CA TYR A 83 2.90 -0.13 -17.53
C TYR A 83 2.31 -1.52 -17.31
N SER A 84 2.33 -2.34 -18.37
CA SER A 84 1.80 -3.71 -18.37
C SER A 84 2.89 -4.78 -18.37
N GLY A 85 2.51 -6.01 -18.01
CA GLY A 85 3.38 -7.18 -18.07
C GLY A 85 3.77 -7.75 -16.70
N PHE A 86 4.64 -8.76 -16.73
CA PHE A 86 5.25 -9.32 -15.52
C PHE A 86 6.26 -8.35 -14.92
N TRP A 87 6.53 -8.56 -13.63
CA TRP A 87 7.65 -7.88 -12.98
C TRP A 87 8.96 -8.29 -13.64
N SER A 88 9.74 -7.29 -14.04
CA SER A 88 11.16 -7.43 -14.32
C SER A 88 11.85 -6.18 -13.81
N GLU A 89 13.02 -6.35 -13.21
CA GLU A 89 13.86 -5.23 -12.77
C GLU A 89 14.17 -4.28 -13.95
N LYS A 90 14.41 -4.85 -15.13
CA LYS A 90 14.62 -4.09 -16.37
C LYS A 90 13.46 -3.15 -16.70
N ASN A 91 12.22 -3.64 -16.66
CA ASN A 91 11.05 -2.80 -16.93
C ASN A 91 10.85 -1.76 -15.83
N TYR A 92 11.03 -2.16 -14.57
CA TYR A 92 10.93 -1.24 -13.44
C TYR A 92 11.90 -0.07 -13.58
N LEU A 93 13.19 -0.35 -13.84
CA LEU A 93 14.21 0.69 -14.02
C LEU A 93 13.90 1.57 -15.24
N ARG A 94 13.45 0.97 -16.36
CA ARG A 94 13.08 1.71 -17.57
C ARG A 94 12.01 2.75 -17.30
N TYR A 95 10.86 2.32 -16.75
CA TYR A 95 9.74 3.22 -16.49
C TYR A 95 10.02 4.19 -15.35
N LYS A 96 10.85 3.79 -14.36
CA LYS A 96 11.34 4.70 -13.33
C LYS A 96 12.12 5.87 -13.95
N MET A 97 13.10 5.59 -14.81
CA MET A 97 13.90 6.62 -15.47
C MET A 97 13.04 7.52 -16.37
N GLU A 98 12.06 6.95 -17.06
CA GLU A 98 11.10 7.70 -17.87
C GLU A 98 10.27 8.67 -17.02
N LEU A 99 9.77 8.21 -15.87
CA LEU A 99 9.02 9.06 -14.94
C LEU A 99 9.91 10.15 -14.33
N GLU A 100 11.14 9.83 -13.91
CA GLU A 100 12.08 10.81 -13.36
C GLU A 100 12.43 11.90 -14.39
N SER A 101 12.65 11.51 -15.65
CA SER A 101 12.92 12.46 -16.74
C SER A 101 11.71 13.38 -16.96
N TRP A 102 10.49 12.82 -17.01
CA TRP A 102 9.26 13.59 -17.16
C TRP A 102 9.03 14.56 -16.00
N ILE A 103 9.34 14.16 -14.76
CA ILE A 103 9.25 15.03 -13.58
C ILE A 103 10.20 16.22 -13.73
N GLN A 104 11.45 15.98 -14.15
CA GLN A 104 12.44 17.03 -14.38
C GLN A 104 12.03 17.99 -15.51
N GLU A 105 11.54 17.47 -16.64
CA GLU A 105 11.02 18.29 -17.74
C GLU A 105 9.84 19.19 -17.33
N ARG A 106 9.04 18.76 -16.35
CA ARG A 106 7.94 19.52 -15.78
C ARG A 106 8.36 20.50 -14.69
N GLY A 107 9.66 20.56 -14.34
CA GLY A 107 10.15 21.40 -13.25
C GLY A 107 9.63 20.99 -11.87
N LEU A 108 9.21 19.73 -11.70
CA LEU A 108 8.72 19.20 -10.43
C LEU A 108 9.89 18.67 -9.59
N THR A 109 9.79 18.82 -8.26
CA THR A 109 10.83 18.35 -7.33
C THR A 109 10.45 16.99 -6.76
N ILE A 110 11.35 16.01 -6.84
CA ILE A 110 11.17 14.68 -6.22
C ILE A 110 11.36 14.81 -4.70
N LEU A 111 10.36 14.37 -3.93
CA LEU A 111 10.35 14.48 -2.47
C LEU A 111 10.73 13.19 -1.73
N GLY A 112 10.97 12.09 -2.42
CA GLY A 112 11.28 10.81 -1.78
C GLY A 112 11.29 9.62 -2.72
N ASP A 113 11.33 8.42 -2.12
CA ASP A 113 11.52 7.18 -2.85
C ASP A 113 10.32 6.80 -3.75
N PRO A 114 10.58 6.17 -4.91
CA PRO A 114 9.54 5.57 -5.73
C PRO A 114 8.79 4.46 -4.98
N VAL A 115 7.46 4.45 -5.14
CA VAL A 115 6.57 3.41 -4.67
C VAL A 115 6.11 2.59 -5.86
N TRP A 116 6.32 1.29 -5.81
CA TRP A 116 5.79 0.39 -6.82
C TRP A 116 4.41 -0.13 -6.40
N ALA A 117 3.37 0.28 -7.12
CA ALA A 117 1.97 -0.02 -6.85
C ALA A 117 1.48 -1.15 -7.76
N ARG A 118 0.98 -2.23 -7.14
CA ARG A 118 0.36 -3.36 -7.83
C ARG A 118 -1.14 -3.39 -7.57
N TYR A 119 -1.92 -3.52 -8.63
CA TYR A 119 -3.38 -3.52 -8.54
C TYR A 119 -3.99 -4.91 -8.71
N ASN A 120 -3.30 -5.80 -9.42
CA ASN A 120 -3.88 -7.05 -9.85
C ASN A 120 -3.52 -8.23 -8.94
N PRO A 121 -4.47 -9.14 -8.70
CA PRO A 121 -4.20 -10.41 -8.01
C PRO A 121 -3.28 -11.33 -8.85
N PRO A 122 -2.67 -12.36 -8.22
CA PRO A 122 -1.68 -13.22 -8.87
C PRO A 122 -2.22 -13.99 -10.09
N PHE A 123 -3.54 -14.22 -10.17
CA PHE A 123 -4.19 -14.96 -11.26
C PHE A 123 -4.51 -14.11 -12.50
N THR A 124 -4.32 -12.79 -12.47
CA THR A 124 -4.57 -11.93 -13.65
C THR A 124 -3.57 -12.24 -14.77
N PRO A 125 -4.04 -12.46 -16.03
CA PRO A 125 -3.16 -12.64 -17.18
C PRO A 125 -2.20 -11.47 -17.36
N TRP A 126 -0.95 -11.75 -17.73
CA TRP A 126 0.14 -10.77 -17.70
C TRP A 126 -0.07 -9.53 -18.57
N PHE A 127 -0.77 -9.65 -19.69
CA PHE A 127 -1.11 -8.55 -20.59
C PHE A 127 -2.24 -7.65 -20.05
N LEU A 128 -3.01 -8.11 -19.05
CA LEU A 128 -4.03 -7.34 -18.35
C LEU A 128 -3.55 -6.78 -17.01
N ARG A 129 -2.28 -7.05 -16.64
CA ARG A 129 -1.71 -6.52 -15.40
C ARG A 129 -1.41 -5.04 -15.57
N GLN A 130 -1.88 -4.25 -14.62
CA GLN A 130 -1.58 -2.84 -14.40
C GLN A 130 -0.58 -2.72 -13.26
N ASN A 131 0.61 -2.24 -13.61
CA ASN A 131 1.64 -1.86 -12.67
C ASN A 131 1.83 -0.35 -12.76
N GLU A 132 2.07 0.29 -11.62
CA GLU A 132 2.39 1.71 -11.60
C GLU A 132 3.62 1.99 -10.73
N ILE A 133 4.45 2.92 -11.16
CA ILE A 133 5.50 3.52 -10.33
C ILE A 133 5.01 4.91 -9.97
N LEU A 134 5.01 5.21 -8.68
CA LEU A 134 4.57 6.47 -8.10
C LEU A 134 5.76 7.16 -7.45
N ILE A 135 6.04 8.41 -7.79
CA ILE A 135 7.10 9.20 -7.16
C ILE A 135 6.45 10.41 -6.49
N PRO A 136 6.67 10.65 -5.18
CA PRO A 136 6.15 11.84 -4.51
C PRO A 136 6.84 13.08 -5.08
N VAL A 137 6.03 14.07 -5.47
CA VAL A 137 6.53 15.31 -6.09
C VAL A 137 5.94 16.53 -5.42
N ASP A 138 6.71 17.61 -5.39
CA ASP A 138 6.21 18.94 -5.08
C ASP A 138 6.00 19.76 -6.34
N ALA A 139 4.96 20.59 -6.33
CA ALA A 139 4.81 21.66 -7.30
C ALA A 139 5.48 22.91 -6.74
N SER A 140 6.79 22.84 -6.54
CA SER A 140 7.60 24.01 -6.16
C SER A 140 7.96 24.80 -7.42
N ALA A 141 6.96 25.40 -8.07
CA ALA A 141 7.09 26.46 -9.07
C ALA A 141 5.70 27.06 -9.37
N GLU A 142 5.28 27.98 -8.51
CA GLU A 142 4.40 29.10 -8.90
C GLU A 142 5.08 30.39 -8.45
#